data_AF-B7PSY9-F1
#
_entry.id   AF-B7PSY9-F1
#
_cell.length_a   1.000
_cell.length_b   1.000
_cell.length_c   1.000
_cell.angle_alpha   90.00
_cell.angle_beta   90.00
_cell.angle_gamma   90.00
#
_symmetry.space_group_name_H-M   'P 1'
#
loop_
_entity.id
_entity.type
_entity.pdbx_description
1 polymer ?
#
loop_
_entity_poly.entity_id
_entity_poly.type
_entity_poly.pdbx_seq_one_letter_code
_entity_poly.pdbx_strand_id
1 'polypeptide(L)'
;MKAPVFNYYAPETLAQALGLLANQENARVLAGGQSLLAMLNMRFAFPDTLVDINQLPELSYLQEQENGDITMGAMTRQRDIEFSELVATRLPLWKDAILNVGHRQTRNRGTIDGHSARSCLMLAVQAQGKHIRTIEGLANEQGCWHPIQEAFRELHALQCGFCTPGILMSVVELLENHSDPSPELIRDVLSGHLCRCTGYQNIVRAVQKAAAAMRASHAHE
;
A
#
# COMPACT_ATOMS: atom_id res chain seq x y z
N MET A 1 -6.24 -18.66 12.33
CA MET A 1 -6.87 -18.50 11.00
C MET A 1 -5.83 -18.75 9.92
N LYS A 2 -6.20 -19.45 8.85
CA LYS A 2 -5.41 -19.66 7.62
C LYS A 2 -6.40 -19.84 6.47
N ALA A 3 -6.11 -19.26 5.31
CA ALA A 3 -6.88 -19.44 4.08
C ALA A 3 -7.07 -20.93 3.71
N PRO A 4 -8.10 -21.29 2.90
CA PRO A 4 -8.17 -22.60 2.25
C PRO A 4 -6.99 -22.83 1.29
N VAL A 5 -6.88 -24.05 0.77
CA VAL A 5 -6.01 -24.33 -0.38
C VAL A 5 -6.77 -23.91 -1.64
N PHE A 6 -6.05 -23.34 -2.61
CA PHE A 6 -6.56 -22.91 -3.91
C PHE A 6 -5.40 -22.92 -4.92
N ASN A 7 -5.72 -22.99 -6.21
CA ASN A 7 -4.78 -22.70 -7.29
C ASN A 7 -4.59 -21.19 -7.42
N TYR A 8 -3.47 -20.75 -7.97
CA TYR A 8 -3.17 -19.33 -8.15
C TYR A 8 -2.57 -19.08 -9.54
N TYR A 9 -3.03 -18.03 -10.19
CA TYR A 9 -2.51 -17.56 -11.47
C TYR A 9 -2.31 -16.05 -11.43
N ALA A 10 -1.17 -15.57 -11.92
CA ALA A 10 -0.89 -14.15 -12.17
C ALA A 10 -0.73 -13.93 -13.68
N PRO A 11 -1.83 -13.76 -14.44
CA PRO A 11 -1.78 -13.49 -15.87
C PRO A 11 -1.05 -12.18 -16.21
N GLU A 12 -0.40 -12.17 -17.37
CA GLU A 12 0.34 -11.02 -17.91
C GLU A 12 -0.53 -10.13 -18.81
N THR A 13 -1.69 -10.63 -19.27
CA THR A 13 -2.65 -9.86 -20.08
C THR A 13 -4.10 -10.05 -19.61
N LEU A 14 -4.96 -9.07 -19.87
CA LEU A 14 -6.40 -9.18 -19.56
C LEU A 14 -7.06 -10.36 -20.30
N ALA A 15 -6.63 -10.67 -21.52
CA ALA A 15 -7.11 -11.82 -22.28
C ALA A 15 -6.82 -13.16 -21.56
N GLN A 16 -5.62 -13.32 -20.98
CA GLN A 16 -5.30 -14.48 -20.14
C GLN A 16 -6.15 -14.51 -18.86
N ALA A 17 -6.34 -13.36 -18.20
CA ALA A 17 -7.15 -13.27 -16.99
C ALA A 17 -8.62 -13.67 -17.24
N LEU A 18 -9.24 -13.12 -18.29
CA LEU A 18 -10.59 -13.48 -18.72
C LEU A 18 -10.68 -14.95 -19.13
N GLY A 19 -9.68 -15.48 -19.83
CA GLY A 19 -9.59 -16.91 -20.17
C GLY A 19 -9.55 -17.82 -18.94
N LEU A 20 -8.78 -17.45 -17.90
CA LEU A 20 -8.71 -18.19 -16.64
C LEU A 20 -10.04 -18.14 -15.88
N LEU A 21 -10.70 -16.99 -15.84
CA LEU A 21 -11.99 -16.80 -15.17
C LEU A 21 -13.14 -17.52 -15.89
N ALA A 22 -13.14 -17.53 -17.22
CA ALA A 22 -14.19 -18.17 -18.02
C ALA A 22 -14.13 -19.70 -18.00
N ASN A 23 -12.94 -20.29 -17.78
CA ASN A 23 -12.74 -21.74 -17.79
C ASN A 23 -12.65 -22.38 -16.39
N GLN A 24 -12.86 -21.63 -15.31
CA GLN A 24 -12.75 -22.14 -13.93
C GLN A 24 -13.95 -21.70 -13.06
N GLU A 25 -14.88 -22.63 -12.86
CA GLU A 25 -16.21 -22.44 -12.27
C GLU A 25 -16.22 -21.71 -10.92
N ASN A 26 -15.22 -21.95 -10.06
CA ASN A 26 -15.07 -21.34 -8.74
C ASN A 26 -13.82 -20.45 -8.62
N ALA A 27 -13.45 -19.76 -9.70
CA ALA A 27 -12.42 -18.75 -9.67
C ALA A 27 -12.89 -17.45 -8.99
N ARG A 28 -11.97 -16.73 -8.34
CA ARG A 28 -12.18 -15.36 -7.85
C ARG A 28 -11.02 -14.45 -8.27
N VAL A 29 -11.35 -13.23 -8.64
CA VAL A 29 -10.38 -12.16 -8.92
C VAL A 29 -9.69 -11.75 -7.62
N LEU A 30 -8.38 -11.54 -7.67
CA LEU A 30 -7.57 -11.05 -6.56
C LEU A 30 -6.83 -9.77 -6.97
N ALA A 31 -7.07 -8.69 -6.25
CA ALA A 31 -6.42 -7.41 -6.44
C ALA A 31 -5.78 -6.95 -5.12
N GLY A 32 -6.48 -6.13 -4.35
CA GLY A 32 -6.09 -5.72 -3.00
C GLY A 32 -6.25 -6.82 -1.98
N GLY A 33 -7.31 -7.61 -2.12
CA GLY A 33 -7.60 -8.71 -1.21
C GLY A 33 -7.91 -8.25 0.22
N GLN A 34 -8.15 -6.96 0.48
CA GLN A 34 -8.45 -6.48 1.84
C GLN A 34 -9.78 -7.05 2.35
N SER A 35 -10.75 -7.22 1.47
CA SER A 35 -11.96 -8.02 1.72
C SER A 35 -11.68 -9.51 1.54
N LEU A 36 -11.20 -9.93 0.37
CA LEU A 36 -11.11 -11.35 0.00
C LEU A 36 -10.17 -12.18 0.88
N LEU A 37 -8.95 -11.71 1.19
CA LEU A 37 -8.00 -12.43 2.04
C LEU A 37 -8.43 -12.45 3.52
N ALA A 38 -9.25 -11.49 3.97
CA ALA A 38 -9.92 -11.57 5.26
C ALA A 38 -11.00 -12.68 5.26
N MET A 39 -11.87 -12.71 4.26
CA MET A 39 -12.89 -13.77 4.08
C MET A 39 -12.28 -15.16 3.98
N LEU A 40 -11.17 -15.31 3.23
CA LEU A 40 -10.42 -16.57 3.09
C LEU A 40 -9.83 -17.02 4.43
N ASN A 41 -9.15 -16.12 5.16
CA ASN A 41 -8.56 -16.46 6.46
C ASN A 41 -9.62 -16.80 7.52
N MET A 42 -10.77 -16.15 7.49
CA MET A 42 -11.93 -16.41 8.36
C MET A 42 -12.80 -17.59 7.91
N ARG A 43 -12.54 -18.18 6.73
CA ARG A 43 -13.34 -19.27 6.12
C ARG A 43 -14.80 -18.88 5.83
N PHE A 44 -15.00 -17.65 5.37
CA PHE A 44 -16.24 -17.19 4.72
C PHE A 44 -16.19 -17.29 3.18
N ALA A 45 -15.03 -17.59 2.59
CA ALA A 45 -14.86 -17.80 1.16
C ALA A 45 -14.01 -19.06 0.90
N PHE A 46 -14.36 -19.81 -0.15
CA PHE A 46 -13.73 -21.06 -0.56
C PHE A 46 -13.64 -21.16 -2.10
N PRO A 47 -12.87 -20.28 -2.78
CA PRO A 47 -12.58 -20.43 -4.19
C PRO A 47 -11.57 -21.56 -4.40
N ASP A 48 -11.73 -22.31 -5.49
CA ASP A 48 -10.73 -23.30 -5.92
C ASP A 48 -9.55 -22.62 -6.63
N THR A 49 -9.74 -21.39 -7.13
CA THR A 49 -8.72 -20.63 -7.87
C THR A 49 -8.77 -19.14 -7.57
N LEU A 50 -7.60 -18.52 -7.40
CA LEU A 50 -7.40 -17.07 -7.39
C LEU A 50 -6.70 -16.62 -8.67
N VAL A 51 -7.29 -15.63 -9.37
CA VAL A 51 -6.72 -14.99 -10.56
C VAL A 51 -6.29 -13.58 -10.17
N ASP A 52 -4.98 -13.36 -10.02
CA ASP A 52 -4.42 -12.12 -9.52
C ASP A 52 -4.14 -11.12 -10.65
N ILE A 53 -4.79 -9.96 -10.58
CA ILE A 53 -4.74 -8.91 -11.60
C ILE A 53 -3.79 -7.75 -11.25
N ASN A 54 -2.94 -7.91 -10.22
CA ASN A 54 -1.92 -6.91 -9.80
C ASN A 54 -0.82 -6.66 -10.84
N GLN A 55 -0.86 -7.31 -12.00
CA GLN A 55 0.15 -7.24 -13.06
C GLN A 55 -0.41 -6.69 -14.38
N LEU A 56 -1.68 -6.27 -14.43
CA LEU A 56 -2.33 -5.78 -15.66
C LEU A 56 -2.30 -4.24 -15.70
N PRO A 57 -1.33 -3.60 -16.40
CA PRO A 57 -1.20 -2.14 -16.39
C PRO A 57 -2.39 -1.44 -17.07
N GLU A 58 -3.00 -2.09 -18.06
CA GLU A 58 -4.25 -1.67 -18.72
C GLU A 58 -5.45 -1.53 -17.76
N LEU A 59 -5.37 -2.07 -16.54
CA LEU A 59 -6.37 -1.87 -15.49
C LEU A 59 -5.98 -0.79 -14.47
N SER A 60 -4.83 -0.12 -14.59
CA SER A 60 -4.26 0.77 -13.57
C SER A 60 -4.05 2.20 -14.09
N TYR A 61 -5.13 2.93 -14.35
CA TYR A 61 -5.11 4.28 -14.93
C TYR A 61 -6.20 5.18 -14.36
N LEU A 62 -5.98 6.50 -14.35
CA LEU A 62 -6.95 7.52 -13.94
C LEU A 62 -6.79 8.75 -14.83
N GLN A 63 -7.77 9.01 -15.70
CA GLN A 63 -7.62 9.99 -16.78
C GLN A 63 -8.94 10.65 -17.16
N GLU A 64 -8.88 11.90 -17.61
CA GLU A 64 -9.99 12.56 -18.30
C GLU A 64 -10.01 12.14 -19.78
N GLN A 65 -11.19 12.17 -20.41
CA GLN A 65 -11.41 11.89 -21.83
C GLN A 65 -11.75 13.18 -22.58
N GLU A 66 -11.65 13.18 -23.91
CA GLU A 66 -11.89 14.37 -24.75
C GLU A 66 -13.31 14.95 -24.61
N ASN A 67 -14.28 14.14 -24.16
CA ASN A 67 -15.66 14.57 -23.88
C ASN A 67 -15.85 15.13 -22.44
N GLY A 68 -14.81 15.14 -21.61
CA GLY A 68 -14.84 15.60 -20.21
C GLY A 68 -15.18 14.54 -19.17
N ASP A 69 -15.45 13.29 -19.56
CA ASP A 69 -15.64 12.18 -18.62
C ASP A 69 -14.32 11.78 -17.95
N ILE A 70 -14.38 11.37 -16.68
CA ILE A 70 -13.23 10.79 -15.97
C ILE A 70 -13.37 9.27 -15.94
N THR A 71 -12.40 8.60 -16.51
CA THR A 71 -12.31 7.13 -16.57
C THR A 71 -11.22 6.63 -15.64
N MET A 72 -11.44 5.45 -15.06
CA MET A 72 -10.45 4.77 -14.23
C MET A 72 -10.43 3.28 -14.51
N GLY A 73 -9.26 2.65 -14.41
CA GLY A 73 -9.14 1.20 -14.40
C GLY A 73 -9.42 0.62 -13.01
N ALA A 74 -9.78 -0.66 -12.92
CA ALA A 74 -10.12 -1.34 -11.67
C ALA A 74 -8.97 -1.32 -10.62
N MET A 75 -7.72 -1.32 -11.07
CA MET A 75 -6.49 -1.31 -10.27
C MET A 75 -6.00 0.11 -9.88
N THR A 76 -6.85 1.13 -9.95
CA THR A 76 -6.54 2.52 -9.56
C THR A 76 -6.66 2.74 -8.05
N ARG A 77 -5.56 3.01 -7.33
CA ARG A 77 -5.54 2.95 -5.86
C ARG A 77 -6.43 4.02 -5.24
N GLN A 78 -7.02 3.71 -4.08
CA GLN A 78 -7.68 4.70 -3.23
C GLN A 78 -6.66 5.74 -2.76
N ARG A 79 -5.38 5.34 -2.61
CA ARG A 79 -4.22 6.25 -2.53
C ARG A 79 -4.07 7.16 -3.77
N ASP A 80 -4.16 6.61 -4.98
CA ASP A 80 -3.99 7.39 -6.21
C ASP A 80 -5.13 8.42 -6.35
N ILE A 81 -6.34 8.04 -5.93
CA ILE A 81 -7.51 8.93 -5.80
C ILE A 81 -7.30 9.96 -4.65
N GLU A 82 -6.78 9.54 -3.50
CA GLU A 82 -6.41 10.39 -2.33
C GLU A 82 -5.40 11.48 -2.71
N PHE A 83 -4.49 11.23 -3.67
CA PHE A 83 -3.47 12.19 -4.10
C PHE A 83 -3.67 12.81 -5.48
N SER A 84 -4.63 12.34 -6.28
CA SER A 84 -4.92 12.91 -7.61
C SER A 84 -5.40 14.37 -7.54
N GLU A 85 -4.76 15.23 -8.33
CA GLU A 85 -5.17 16.62 -8.60
C GLU A 85 -6.39 16.68 -9.53
N LEU A 86 -6.48 15.76 -10.50
CA LEU A 86 -7.65 15.61 -11.37
C LEU A 86 -8.91 15.33 -10.54
N VAL A 87 -8.83 14.40 -9.58
CA VAL A 87 -9.95 14.11 -8.66
C VAL A 87 -10.22 15.30 -7.74
N ALA A 88 -9.20 15.95 -7.18
CA ALA A 88 -9.40 17.13 -6.33
C ALA A 88 -10.12 18.27 -7.06
N THR A 89 -9.80 18.49 -8.34
CA THR A 89 -10.31 19.59 -9.16
C THR A 89 -11.69 19.30 -9.74
N ARG A 90 -11.92 18.07 -10.22
CA ARG A 90 -13.12 17.70 -11.01
C ARG A 90 -14.14 16.86 -10.25
N LEU A 91 -13.71 16.16 -9.20
CA LEU A 91 -14.55 15.26 -8.39
C LEU A 91 -14.32 15.50 -6.88
N PRO A 92 -14.42 16.74 -6.36
CA PRO A 92 -14.07 17.07 -4.98
C PRO A 92 -14.88 16.27 -3.93
N LEU A 93 -16.15 15.96 -4.19
CA LEU A 93 -16.94 15.09 -3.29
C LEU A 93 -16.32 13.69 -3.13
N TRP A 94 -15.66 13.18 -4.17
CA TRP A 94 -14.96 11.89 -4.12
C TRP A 94 -13.61 11.99 -3.41
N LYS A 95 -12.92 13.14 -3.53
CA LYS A 95 -11.72 13.48 -2.75
C LYS A 95 -12.00 13.47 -1.24
N ASP A 96 -13.15 13.98 -0.81
CA ASP A 96 -13.57 13.94 0.59
C ASP A 96 -14.09 12.55 0.99
N ALA A 97 -14.87 11.89 0.13
CA ALA A 97 -15.41 10.57 0.40
C ALA A 97 -14.31 9.48 0.55
N ILE A 98 -13.22 9.53 -0.23
CA ILE A 98 -12.18 8.50 -0.19
C ILE A 98 -11.50 8.41 1.18
N LEU A 99 -11.37 9.54 1.90
CA LEU A 99 -10.78 9.59 3.25
C LEU A 99 -11.59 8.79 4.29
N ASN A 100 -12.88 8.59 4.04
CA ASN A 100 -13.80 7.81 4.88
C ASN A 100 -13.77 6.30 4.56
N VAL A 101 -13.06 5.88 3.51
CA VAL A 101 -12.94 4.47 3.14
C VAL A 101 -11.79 3.83 3.94
N GLY A 102 -12.14 2.91 4.86
CA GLY A 102 -11.17 2.13 5.63
C GLY A 102 -10.19 2.98 6.45
N HIS A 103 -8.97 2.46 6.62
CA HIS A 103 -7.82 3.20 7.16
C HIS A 103 -6.77 3.34 6.06
N ARG A 104 -5.81 4.26 6.18
CA ARG A 104 -4.85 4.55 5.09
C ARG A 104 -4.06 3.34 4.57
N GLN A 105 -3.66 2.38 5.41
CA GLN A 105 -3.06 1.12 4.92
C GLN A 105 -4.03 0.31 4.03
N THR A 106 -5.33 0.34 4.36
CA THR A 106 -6.42 -0.22 3.54
C THR A 106 -6.72 0.64 2.31
N ARG A 107 -6.26 1.90 2.22
CA ARG A 107 -6.36 2.76 1.03
C ARG A 107 -5.11 2.75 0.15
N ASN A 108 -3.95 2.44 0.71
CA ASN A 108 -2.80 1.95 -0.06
C ASN A 108 -3.29 0.69 -0.77
N ARG A 109 -3.66 -0.36 0.01
CA ARG A 109 -4.21 -1.62 -0.52
C ARG A 109 -5.70 -1.62 -0.78
N GLY A 110 -6.22 -0.43 -1.04
CA GLY A 110 -7.49 -0.22 -1.70
C GLY A 110 -7.16 0.28 -3.08
N THR A 111 -7.78 -0.29 -4.10
CA THR A 111 -8.07 0.40 -5.36
C THR A 111 -9.59 0.52 -5.33
N ILE A 112 -10.25 0.48 -6.47
CA ILE A 112 -11.60 -0.06 -6.43
C ILE A 112 -11.55 -1.60 -6.07
N ASP A 113 -10.35 -2.24 -5.92
CA ASP A 113 -9.96 -3.29 -4.91
C ASP A 113 -8.52 -3.23 -4.24
N GLY A 114 -7.29 -3.21 -4.87
CA GLY A 114 -6.01 -2.80 -4.16
C GLY A 114 -4.53 -3.23 -4.47
N HIS A 115 -3.55 -2.52 -3.84
CA HIS A 115 -2.08 -2.80 -3.76
C HIS A 115 -1.33 -2.33 -2.44
N SER A 116 -0.25 -2.99 -1.94
CA SER A 116 0.56 -2.69 -0.68
C SER A 116 0.13 -3.39 0.62
N ALA A 117 0.53 -4.65 0.83
CA ALA A 117 -0.12 -5.55 1.80
C ALA A 117 0.49 -5.57 3.22
N ARG A 118 -0.35 -5.90 4.21
CA ARG A 118 0.11 -6.55 5.44
C ARG A 118 0.60 -7.95 5.08
N SER A 119 1.77 -8.38 5.54
CA SER A 119 2.34 -9.70 5.19
C SER A 119 1.46 -10.89 5.62
N CYS A 120 0.70 -10.76 6.71
CA CYS A 120 -0.30 -11.74 7.14
C CYS A 120 -1.57 -11.78 6.27
N LEU A 121 -1.75 -10.81 5.38
CA LEU A 121 -2.80 -10.69 4.37
C LEU A 121 -2.18 -10.60 2.96
N MET A 122 -1.13 -11.38 2.70
CA MET A 122 -0.54 -11.59 1.38
C MET A 122 -0.11 -13.05 1.25
N LEU A 123 -0.36 -13.64 0.08
CA LEU A 123 0.01 -15.02 -0.19
C LEU A 123 1.43 -15.08 -0.74
N ALA A 124 2.22 -16.10 -0.39
CA ALA A 124 3.62 -16.20 -0.83
C ALA A 124 3.76 -16.15 -2.37
N VAL A 125 2.81 -16.75 -3.09
CA VAL A 125 2.76 -16.77 -4.56
C VAL A 125 2.43 -15.39 -5.18
N GLN A 126 1.78 -14.47 -4.45
CA GLN A 126 1.62 -13.06 -4.88
C GLN A 126 2.93 -12.26 -4.81
N ALA A 127 3.95 -12.79 -4.12
CA ALA A 127 5.26 -12.19 -4.01
C ALA A 127 6.25 -12.74 -5.07
N GLN A 128 5.85 -13.78 -5.82
CA GLN A 128 6.68 -14.37 -6.88
C GLN A 128 6.96 -13.35 -7.98
N GLY A 129 8.24 -13.17 -8.33
CA GLY A 129 8.68 -12.19 -9.34
C GLY A 129 8.56 -10.72 -8.91
N LYS A 130 8.11 -10.42 -7.68
CA LYS A 130 8.03 -9.05 -7.16
C LYS A 130 9.32 -8.68 -6.42
N HIS A 131 9.74 -7.42 -6.52
CA HIS A 131 10.76 -6.87 -5.62
C HIS A 131 10.15 -6.66 -4.22
N ILE A 132 10.58 -7.48 -3.24
CA ILE A 132 10.09 -7.42 -1.85
C ILE A 132 11.09 -6.60 -1.03
N ARG A 133 10.70 -5.40 -0.59
CA ARG A 133 11.45 -4.63 0.40
C ARG A 133 10.94 -4.96 1.80
N THR A 134 11.82 -5.41 2.69
CA THR A 134 11.52 -5.63 4.12
C THR A 134 12.21 -4.56 4.98
N ILE A 135 12.05 -4.63 6.31
CA ILE A 135 12.68 -3.68 7.23
C ILE A 135 14.22 -3.79 7.22
N GLU A 136 14.73 -5.00 6.98
CA GLU A 136 16.16 -5.28 6.81
C GLU A 136 16.69 -4.62 5.52
N GLY A 137 15.91 -4.66 4.44
CA GLY A 137 16.20 -4.03 3.13
C GLY A 137 15.96 -2.52 3.05
N LEU A 138 15.97 -1.81 4.19
CA LEU A 138 16.01 -0.35 4.23
C LEU A 138 17.43 0.22 4.28
N ALA A 139 18.38 -0.50 4.90
CA ALA A 139 19.79 -0.15 4.81
C ALA A 139 20.30 -0.43 3.38
N ASN A 140 21.26 0.35 2.90
CA ASN A 140 21.89 0.12 1.60
C ASN A 140 22.95 -1.00 1.67
N GLU A 141 23.47 -1.41 0.51
CA GLU A 141 24.47 -2.49 0.41
C GLU A 141 25.79 -2.17 1.12
N GLN A 142 26.09 -0.89 1.36
CA GLN A 142 27.24 -0.41 2.11
C GLN A 142 27.00 -0.39 3.63
N GLY A 143 25.81 -0.78 4.09
CA GLY A 143 25.41 -0.80 5.50
C GLY A 143 24.98 0.55 6.07
N CYS A 144 24.90 1.60 5.24
CA CYS A 144 24.34 2.89 5.65
C CYS A 144 22.84 2.74 5.88
N TRP A 145 22.37 3.32 6.98
CA TRP A 145 20.96 3.26 7.39
C TRP A 145 20.10 4.20 6.52
N HIS A 146 18.83 3.87 6.32
CA HIS A 146 17.87 4.81 5.73
C HIS A 146 17.71 6.01 6.68
N PRO A 147 17.57 7.27 6.20
CA PRO A 147 17.44 8.45 7.06
C PRO A 147 16.34 8.35 8.13
N ILE A 148 15.29 7.56 7.87
CA ILE A 148 14.23 7.27 8.85
C ILE A 148 14.67 6.34 9.99
N GLN A 149 15.53 5.36 9.74
CA GLN A 149 16.06 4.48 10.79
C GLN A 149 16.98 5.28 11.73
N GLU A 150 17.78 6.21 11.18
CA GLU A 150 18.66 7.08 11.96
C GLU A 150 17.89 8.14 12.75
N ALA A 151 16.88 8.76 12.13
CA ALA A 151 15.97 9.65 12.85
C ALA A 151 15.23 8.93 14.01
N PHE A 152 14.87 7.65 13.84
CA PHE A 152 14.27 6.83 14.90
C PHE A 152 15.23 6.50 16.04
N ARG A 153 16.50 6.22 15.72
CA ARG A 153 17.61 6.02 16.67
C ARG A 153 17.82 7.27 17.53
N GLU A 154 17.97 8.42 16.89
CA GLU A 154 18.41 9.67 17.51
C GLU A 154 17.32 10.42 18.28
N LEU A 155 16.05 10.27 17.88
CA LEU A 155 14.92 10.89 18.58
C LEU A 155 14.19 9.90 19.50
N HIS A 156 14.79 8.73 19.76
CA HIS A 156 14.24 7.68 20.63
C HIS A 156 12.78 7.31 20.30
N ALA A 157 12.47 7.24 19.00
CA ALA A 157 11.17 6.80 18.49
C ALA A 157 11.00 5.27 18.55
N LEU A 158 12.14 4.55 18.57
CA LEU A 158 12.21 3.16 18.99
C LEU A 158 12.08 3.06 20.52
N GLN A 159 11.23 2.16 21.01
CA GLN A 159 11.11 1.79 22.43
C GLN A 159 11.09 0.26 22.54
N CYS A 160 9.91 -0.39 22.65
CA CYS A 160 9.79 -1.85 22.66
C CYS A 160 9.98 -2.55 21.29
N GLY A 161 10.18 -1.81 20.20
CA GLY A 161 10.45 -2.33 18.86
C GLY A 161 9.29 -3.01 18.10
N PHE A 162 8.32 -3.64 18.78
CA PHE A 162 7.30 -4.49 18.14
C PHE A 162 6.51 -3.83 16.98
N CYS A 163 6.12 -2.57 17.12
CA CYS A 163 5.42 -1.82 16.06
C CYS A 163 6.36 -1.20 15.02
N THR A 164 7.66 -1.11 15.30
CA THR A 164 8.61 -0.29 14.55
C THR A 164 8.85 -0.75 13.11
N PRO A 165 8.97 -2.06 12.78
CA PRO A 165 9.06 -2.50 11.39
C PRO A 165 7.88 -2.05 10.53
N GLY A 166 6.65 -2.22 11.01
CA GLY A 166 5.43 -1.81 10.30
C GLY A 166 5.37 -0.30 10.11
N ILE A 167 5.68 0.46 11.14
CA ILE A 167 5.74 1.92 11.09
C ILE A 167 6.77 2.38 10.06
N LEU A 168 8.00 1.87 10.13
CA LEU A 168 9.09 2.28 9.25
C LEU A 168 8.77 1.98 7.78
N MET A 169 8.21 0.81 7.46
CA MET A 169 7.81 0.51 6.08
C MET A 169 6.68 1.44 5.58
N SER A 170 5.66 1.74 6.41
CA SER A 170 4.61 2.71 6.02
C SER A 170 5.11 4.16 5.92
N VAL A 171 6.17 4.52 6.66
CA VAL A 171 6.77 5.85 6.60
C VAL A 171 7.74 5.98 5.42
N VAL A 172 8.46 4.92 5.03
CA VAL A 172 9.20 4.89 3.76
C VAL A 172 8.21 5.06 2.59
N GLU A 173 7.12 4.29 2.58
CA GLU A 173 6.05 4.42 1.58
C GLU A 173 5.34 5.81 1.61
N LEU A 174 5.46 6.57 2.70
CA LEU A 174 5.04 7.98 2.75
C LEU A 174 6.11 8.89 2.12
N LEU A 175 7.35 8.81 2.58
CA LEU A 175 8.44 9.71 2.19
C LEU A 175 8.89 9.54 0.73
N GLU A 176 8.82 8.32 0.19
CA GLU A 176 9.01 8.04 -1.25
C GLU A 176 7.94 8.73 -2.13
N ASN A 177 6.79 9.12 -1.56
CA ASN A 177 5.68 9.76 -2.28
C ASN A 177 5.43 11.23 -1.86
N HIS A 178 5.98 11.69 -0.73
CA HIS A 178 5.76 13.01 -0.14
C HIS A 178 7.05 13.53 0.49
N SER A 179 7.69 14.52 -0.15
CA SER A 179 8.99 15.04 0.28
C SER A 179 8.93 15.90 1.55
N ASP A 180 7.78 16.50 1.91
CA ASP A 180 7.56 17.23 3.16
C ASP A 180 6.15 17.01 3.75
N PRO A 181 5.89 15.85 4.39
CA PRO A 181 4.56 15.54 4.92
C PRO A 181 4.27 16.29 6.23
N SER A 182 3.07 16.85 6.35
CA SER A 182 2.63 17.57 7.56
C SER A 182 2.53 16.63 8.79
N PRO A 183 2.67 17.15 10.04
CA PRO A 183 2.47 16.35 11.25
C PRO A 183 1.12 15.62 11.28
N GLU A 184 0.09 16.21 10.69
CA GLU A 184 -1.27 15.67 10.57
C GLU A 184 -1.29 14.49 9.60
N LEU A 185 -0.71 14.63 8.41
CA LEU A 185 -0.56 13.56 7.41
C LEU A 185 0.31 12.41 7.94
N ILE A 186 1.31 12.70 8.76
CA ILE A 186 2.16 11.70 9.43
C ILE A 186 1.34 10.94 10.48
N ARG A 187 0.57 11.64 11.34
CA ARG A 187 -0.26 10.98 12.37
C ARG A 187 -1.32 10.06 11.77
N ASP A 188 -1.89 10.41 10.61
CA ASP A 188 -2.83 9.57 9.85
C ASP A 188 -2.18 8.30 9.23
N VAL A 189 -0.90 8.33 8.83
CA VAL A 189 -0.17 7.06 8.55
C VAL A 189 -0.06 6.21 9.82
N LEU A 190 0.22 6.85 10.96
CA LEU A 190 0.55 6.18 12.22
C LEU A 190 -0.66 5.62 12.98
N SER A 191 -1.89 6.09 12.74
CA SER A 191 -3.08 5.59 13.43
C SER A 191 -3.43 4.13 13.10
N GLY A 192 -2.88 3.57 12.03
CA GLY A 192 -2.93 2.14 11.72
C GLY A 192 -1.93 1.28 12.49
N HIS A 193 -1.01 1.90 13.25
CA HIS A 193 0.10 1.26 13.94
C HIS A 193 0.01 1.48 15.46
N LEU A 194 -0.51 0.49 16.19
CA LEU A 194 -0.67 0.56 17.65
C LEU A 194 0.67 0.38 18.38
N CYS A 195 1.20 1.47 18.92
CA CYS A 195 2.45 1.49 19.69
C CYS A 195 2.17 1.31 21.19
N ARG A 196 2.52 0.13 21.74
CA ARG A 196 2.35 -0.18 23.18
C ARG A 196 3.07 0.80 24.12
N CYS A 197 4.14 1.46 23.65
CA CYS A 197 4.87 2.47 24.41
C CYS A 197 4.34 3.90 24.23
N THR A 198 3.30 4.13 23.42
CA THR A 198 2.66 5.44 23.16
C THR A 198 3.58 6.56 22.65
N GLY A 199 4.81 6.24 22.20
CA GLY A 199 5.87 7.19 21.80
C GLY A 199 5.62 8.03 20.52
N TYR A 200 4.36 8.22 20.11
CA TYR A 200 3.95 8.82 18.85
C TYR A 200 4.56 10.21 18.58
N GLN A 201 4.77 11.04 19.60
CA GLN A 201 5.37 12.38 19.43
C GLN A 201 6.82 12.29 18.90
N ASN A 202 7.61 11.34 19.40
CA ASN A 202 8.98 11.13 18.92
C ASN A 202 8.99 10.46 17.54
N ILE A 203 8.01 9.58 17.28
CA ILE A 203 7.82 8.97 15.95
C ILE A 203 7.52 10.05 14.90
N VAL A 204 6.57 10.96 15.15
CA VAL A 204 6.24 12.07 14.22
C VAL A 204 7.46 12.96 13.97
N ARG A 205 8.17 13.36 15.04
CA ARG A 205 9.42 14.15 14.92
C ARG A 205 10.49 13.43 14.09
N ALA A 206 10.60 12.10 14.22
CA ALA A 206 11.53 11.32 13.44
C ALA A 206 11.15 11.25 11.95
N VAL A 207 9.86 11.18 11.60
CA VAL A 207 9.42 11.30 10.20
C VAL A 207 9.78 12.67 9.62
N GLN A 208 9.52 13.75 10.35
CA GLN A 208 9.86 15.11 9.91
C GLN A 208 11.39 15.30 9.74
N LYS A 209 12.20 14.78 10.66
CA LYS A 209 13.67 14.82 10.55
C LYS A 209 14.16 14.04 9.32
N ALA A 210 13.60 12.86 9.07
CA ALA A 210 13.96 12.05 7.91
C ALA A 210 13.57 12.73 6.58
N ALA A 211 12.38 13.33 6.51
CA ALA A 211 11.94 14.12 5.36
C ALA A 211 12.92 15.26 5.03
N ALA A 212 13.31 16.04 6.05
CA ALA A 212 14.27 17.12 5.89
C ALA A 212 15.66 16.63 5.43
N ALA A 213 16.13 15.50 5.96
CA ALA A 213 17.39 14.88 5.55
C ALA A 213 17.36 14.40 4.09
N MET A 214 16.29 13.70 3.68
CA MET A 214 16.13 13.23 2.29
C MET A 214 16.05 14.40 1.29
N ARG A 215 15.34 15.49 1.64
CA ARG A 215 15.33 16.73 0.82
C ARG A 215 16.71 17.38 0.72
N ALA A 216 17.50 17.37 1.79
CA ALA A 216 18.84 17.93 1.77
C ALA A 216 19.79 17.11 0.87
N SER A 217 19.68 15.77 0.87
CA SER A 217 20.43 14.90 -0.03
C SER A 217 20.11 15.16 -1.51
N HIS A 218 18.83 15.16 -1.90
CA HIS A 218 18.40 15.43 -3.27
C HIS A 218 18.61 16.88 -3.76
N ALA A 219 19.14 17.77 -2.91
CA ALA A 219 19.56 19.11 -3.28
C ALA A 219 21.08 19.23 -3.50
N HIS A 220 21.82 18.12 -3.39
CA HIS A 220 23.27 18.01 -3.62
C HIS A 220 23.62 16.99 -4.73
N GLU A 221 22.61 16.48 -5.45
CA GLU A 221 22.70 15.62 -6.64
C GLU A 221 22.39 16.42 -7.92
#